data_AF-A0A2V9M8H3-F1
#
_entry.id   AF-A0A2V9M8H3-F1
#
_cell.length_a   1.000
_cell.length_b   1.000
_cell.length_c   1.000
_cell.angle_alpha   90.00
_cell.angle_beta   90.00
_cell.angle_gamma   90.00
#
_symmetry.space_group_name_H-M   'P 1'
#
loop_
_entity.id
_entity.type
_entity.pdbx_description
1 polymer ?
#
loop_
_entity_poly.entity_id
_entity_poly.type
_entity_poly.pdbx_seq_one_letter_code
_entity_poly.pdbx_strand_id
1 'polypeptide(L)'
;MPWTIWYMTSRLLEPRLLQQQSSKVALELHRSREVKVMCHRLRRREFLVESSRAALSFSLLPLVARAPGNQKSAGLKDGTSEKTLIADLEKQIPKLMEKAKVPGLSIVIIKDAKLFWRRGFGIKDSVSKEPVDNDTVFELASVSKTVFAYAVMKLCEKGVMNLDTPLTKYTYCPSCAFS
;
A
#
# COMPACT_ATOMS: atom_id res chain seq x y z
N MET A 1 -26.27 31.04 4.83
CA MET A 1 -26.58 30.08 5.92
C MET A 1 -27.34 28.91 5.33
N PRO A 2 -26.70 27.73 5.17
CA PRO A 2 -27.37 26.50 5.62
C PRO A 2 -26.40 25.33 5.95
N TRP A 3 -26.23 24.97 7.23
CA TRP A 3 -25.67 23.65 7.62
C TRP A 3 -26.28 23.04 8.91
N THR A 4 -27.31 23.65 9.51
CA THR A 4 -27.80 23.25 10.85
C THR A 4 -28.97 22.25 10.86
N ILE A 5 -29.51 21.82 9.71
CA ILE A 5 -30.79 21.05 9.69
C ILE A 5 -30.59 19.53 9.84
N TRP A 6 -29.38 18.98 9.68
CA TRP A 6 -29.23 17.51 9.61
C TRP A 6 -29.14 16.75 10.94
N TYR A 7 -29.08 17.42 12.10
CA TYR A 7 -28.87 16.74 13.39
C TYR A 7 -30.12 16.55 14.27
N MET A 8 -31.32 16.98 13.85
CA MET A 8 -32.48 17.07 14.76
C MET A 8 -33.64 16.09 14.49
N THR A 9 -33.46 15.08 13.64
CA THR A 9 -34.54 14.14 13.26
C THR A 9 -34.32 12.68 13.68
N SER A 10 -33.41 12.41 14.62
CA SER A 10 -33.21 11.04 15.14
C SER A 10 -33.69 10.85 16.59
N ARG A 11 -34.51 11.76 17.13
CA ARG A 11 -34.87 11.77 18.56
C ARG A 11 -36.38 11.77 18.84
N LEU A 12 -37.16 11.01 18.07
CA LEU A 12 -38.55 10.69 18.42
C LEU A 12 -38.92 9.28 17.94
N LEU A 13 -38.51 8.25 18.71
CA LEU A 13 -39.21 6.97 18.78
C LEU A 13 -38.82 6.30 20.10
N GLU A 14 -39.79 6.16 20.99
CA GLU A 14 -39.62 5.64 22.37
C GLU A 14 -39.12 4.19 22.41
N PRO A 15 -38.19 3.84 23.31
CA PRO A 15 -37.86 2.47 23.64
C PRO A 15 -38.12 2.18 25.14
N ARG A 16 -39.34 1.83 25.53
CA ARG A 16 -39.66 1.42 26.91
C ARG A 16 -39.69 -0.09 27.16
N LEU A 17 -39.41 -0.93 26.15
CA LEU A 17 -39.54 -2.39 26.28
C LEU A 17 -38.25 -3.19 26.06
N LEU A 18 -37.09 -2.54 25.91
CA LEU A 18 -35.80 -3.21 25.71
C LEU A 18 -34.86 -3.15 26.94
N GLN A 19 -35.36 -2.72 28.09
CA GLN A 19 -34.53 -2.54 29.29
C GLN A 19 -34.52 -3.77 30.23
N GLN A 20 -35.38 -4.77 29.99
CA GLN A 20 -35.49 -5.93 30.89
C GLN A 20 -34.67 -7.16 30.45
N GLN A 21 -34.25 -7.26 29.18
CA GLN A 21 -33.44 -8.39 28.70
C GLN A 21 -31.92 -8.15 28.74
N SER A 22 -31.48 -6.89 28.77
CA SER A 22 -30.05 -6.55 28.72
C SER A 22 -29.30 -6.79 30.04
N SER A 23 -29.97 -6.83 31.19
CA SER A 23 -29.31 -7.01 32.49
C SER A 23 -28.82 -8.43 32.76
N LYS A 24 -29.40 -9.45 32.12
CA LYS A 24 -28.97 -10.85 32.26
C LYS A 24 -27.79 -11.21 31.33
N VAL A 25 -27.69 -10.60 30.16
CA VAL A 25 -26.58 -10.85 29.22
C VAL A 25 -25.32 -10.05 29.61
N ALA A 26 -25.49 -8.88 30.23
CA ALA A 26 -24.38 -8.02 30.64
C ALA A 26 -23.54 -8.56 31.81
N LEU A 27 -24.10 -9.44 32.65
CA LEU A 27 -23.37 -10.01 33.80
C LEU A 27 -22.53 -11.26 33.44
N GLU A 28 -22.85 -11.97 32.36
CA GLU A 28 -22.13 -13.20 31.97
C GLU A 28 -20.87 -12.91 31.13
N LEU A 29 -20.75 -11.73 30.51
CA LEU A 29 -19.64 -11.37 29.61
C LEU A 29 -18.42 -10.73 30.31
N HIS A 30 -18.43 -10.60 31.64
CA HIS A 30 -17.31 -9.99 32.38
C HIS A 30 -16.14 -10.96 32.68
N ARG A 31 -16.16 -12.20 32.18
CA ARG A 31 -15.17 -13.24 32.55
C ARG A 31 -14.27 -13.78 31.42
N SER A 32 -14.12 -13.10 30.27
CA SER A 32 -13.06 -13.50 29.34
C SER A 32 -12.50 -12.41 28.45
N ARG A 33 -11.24 -12.09 28.75
CA ARG A 33 -10.20 -11.47 27.91
C ARG A 33 -10.33 -9.98 27.65
N GLU A 34 -9.63 -9.22 28.51
CA GLU A 34 -8.97 -7.99 28.08
C GLU A 34 -8.07 -8.29 26.87
N VAL A 35 -8.53 -7.98 25.67
CA VAL A 35 -7.64 -7.66 24.55
C VAL A 35 -7.46 -6.16 24.58
N LYS A 36 -6.39 -5.71 25.22
CA LYS A 36 -5.95 -4.32 25.21
C LYS A 36 -5.59 -3.96 23.77
N VAL A 37 -6.55 -3.42 23.01
CA VAL A 37 -6.31 -2.87 21.68
C VAL A 37 -5.47 -1.61 21.88
N MET A 38 -4.15 -1.78 21.79
CA MET A 38 -3.20 -0.69 21.78
C MET A 38 -3.28 -0.01 20.42
N CYS A 39 -4.16 1.00 20.32
CA CYS A 39 -4.19 1.92 19.20
C CYS A 39 -2.92 2.77 19.24
N HIS A 40 -1.85 2.28 18.61
CA HIS A 40 -0.65 3.08 18.41
C HIS A 40 -0.98 4.13 17.35
N ARG A 41 -1.28 5.36 17.79
CA ARG A 41 -1.39 6.54 16.93
C ARG A 41 0.00 6.79 16.32
N LEU A 42 0.31 6.12 15.21
CA LEU A 42 1.54 6.35 14.44
C LEU A 42 1.51 7.78 13.91
N ARG A 43 2.27 8.67 14.56
CA ARG A 43 2.42 10.06 14.12
C ARG A 43 3.37 10.06 12.92
N ARG A 44 2.96 10.65 11.79
CA ARG A 44 3.72 10.72 10.51
C ARG A 44 5.21 11.08 10.63
N ARG A 45 5.61 11.76 11.70
CA ARG A 45 7.00 12.13 12.03
C ARG A 45 7.86 10.99 12.58
N GLU A 46 7.29 9.96 13.17
CA GLU A 46 8.04 8.81 13.72
C GLU A 46 8.59 7.92 12.59
N PHE A 47 7.86 7.79 11.47
CA PHE A 47 8.31 7.01 10.30
C PHE A 47 9.51 7.63 9.56
N LEU A 48 9.60 8.96 9.53
CA LEU A 48 10.72 9.69 8.92
C LEU A 48 11.98 9.67 9.80
N VAL A 49 11.83 9.62 11.12
CA VAL A 49 12.96 9.52 12.05
C VAL A 49 13.51 8.10 12.11
N GLU A 50 12.65 7.07 12.07
CA GLU A 50 13.07 5.66 12.05
C GLU A 50 13.87 5.30 10.77
N SER A 51 13.45 5.80 9.61
CA SER A 51 14.20 5.60 8.35
C SER A 51 15.58 6.29 8.35
N SER A 52 15.79 7.30 9.20
CA SER A 52 17.06 8.02 9.32
C SER A 52 18.09 7.32 10.22
N ARG A 53 17.67 6.42 11.12
CA ARG A 53 18.58 5.72 12.06
C ARG A 53 19.26 4.50 11.45
N ALA A 54 18.77 4.00 10.32
CA ALA A 54 19.39 2.90 9.58
C ALA A 54 20.48 3.35 8.57
N ALA A 55 20.66 4.66 8.35
CA ALA A 55 21.56 5.17 7.32
C ALA A 55 22.95 5.61 7.83
N LEU A 56 23.20 5.65 9.14
CA LEU A 56 24.45 6.17 9.72
C LEU A 56 25.38 5.12 10.34
N SER A 57 25.14 3.82 10.13
CA SER A 57 26.00 2.74 10.64
C SER A 57 26.73 1.93 9.56
N PHE A 58 26.76 2.38 8.30
CA PHE A 58 27.53 1.74 7.21
C PHE A 58 28.81 2.50 6.82
N SER A 59 29.38 3.29 7.73
CA SER A 59 30.63 4.02 7.51
C SER A 59 31.77 3.42 8.33
N LEU A 60 32.15 2.17 8.06
CA LEU A 60 33.50 1.58 8.20
C LEU A 60 33.44 0.05 8.11
N LEU A 61 33.66 -0.49 6.92
CA LEU A 61 34.17 -1.86 6.74
C LEU A 61 35.33 -1.78 5.73
N PRO A 62 36.44 -2.49 5.99
CA PRO A 62 37.72 -2.22 5.38
C PRO A 62 37.81 -2.75 3.94
N LEU A 63 38.65 -2.07 3.18
CA LEU A 63 39.13 -2.38 1.84
C LEU A 63 39.66 -3.83 1.76
N VAL A 64 38.81 -4.78 1.39
CA VAL A 64 39.24 -6.13 1.01
C VAL A 64 39.78 -6.08 -0.42
N ALA A 65 41.08 -6.36 -0.55
CA ALA A 65 41.81 -6.45 -1.79
C ALA A 65 41.12 -7.37 -2.82
N ARG A 66 40.87 -6.82 -4.01
CA ARG A 66 40.27 -7.52 -5.14
C ARG A 66 41.34 -8.35 -5.86
N ALA A 67 41.36 -9.65 -5.61
CA ALA A 67 42.12 -10.61 -6.43
C ALA A 67 41.56 -10.63 -7.87
N PRO A 68 42.39 -10.74 -8.92
CA PRO A 68 41.92 -10.81 -10.30
C PRO A 68 41.39 -12.22 -10.60
N GLY A 69 40.11 -12.44 -10.27
CA GLY A 69 39.35 -13.62 -10.67
C GLY A 69 38.74 -13.43 -12.06
N ASN A 70 39.47 -13.89 -13.08
CA ASN A 70 39.06 -14.30 -14.42
C ASN A 70 37.53 -14.33 -14.69
N GLN A 71 36.98 -13.27 -15.29
CA GLN A 71 35.62 -13.27 -15.81
C GLN A 71 35.66 -13.64 -17.30
N LYS A 72 35.56 -14.94 -17.59
CA LYS A 72 35.13 -15.40 -18.90
C LYS A 72 33.67 -14.98 -19.07
N SER A 73 33.45 -13.85 -19.76
CA SER A 73 32.15 -13.50 -20.32
C SER A 73 31.84 -14.49 -21.44
N ALA A 74 31.25 -15.63 -21.07
CA ALA A 74 30.66 -16.55 -22.02
C ALA A 74 29.23 -16.05 -22.28
N GLY A 75 29.06 -15.34 -23.40
CA GLY A 75 27.74 -15.05 -23.94
C GLY A 75 27.00 -16.35 -24.23
N LEU A 76 26.00 -16.67 -23.41
CA LEU A 76 25.09 -17.79 -23.64
C LEU A 76 23.64 -17.33 -23.45
N LYS A 77 22.94 -17.20 -24.57
CA LYS A 77 21.49 -17.40 -24.76
C LYS A 77 20.59 -16.88 -23.62
N ASP A 78 20.33 -15.58 -23.67
CA ASP A 78 19.46 -14.82 -22.74
C ASP A 78 18.10 -15.53 -22.49
N GLY A 79 17.49 -16.10 -23.52
CA GLY A 79 16.15 -16.70 -23.43
C GLY A 79 16.02 -18.02 -22.64
N THR A 80 17.11 -18.73 -22.33
CA THR A 80 17.04 -19.95 -21.50
C THR A 80 17.01 -19.60 -20.02
N SER A 81 17.81 -18.61 -19.60
CA SER A 81 17.87 -18.17 -18.21
C SER A 81 16.54 -17.58 -17.75
N GLU A 82 15.91 -16.75 -18.59
CA GLU A 82 14.65 -16.09 -18.22
C GLU A 82 13.50 -17.07 -18.03
N LYS A 83 13.39 -18.10 -18.90
CA LYS A 83 12.38 -19.15 -18.74
C LYS A 83 12.55 -19.90 -17.42
N THR A 84 13.80 -20.15 -17.01
CA THR A 84 14.09 -20.77 -15.72
C THR A 84 13.69 -19.85 -14.55
N LEU A 85 13.94 -18.54 -14.65
CA LEU A 85 13.51 -17.57 -13.63
C LEU A 85 11.98 -17.51 -13.49
N ILE A 86 11.26 -17.48 -14.61
CA ILE A 86 9.78 -17.50 -14.59
C ILE A 86 9.25 -18.79 -13.97
N ALA A 87 9.82 -19.94 -14.34
CA ALA A 87 9.41 -21.22 -13.76
C ALA A 87 9.66 -21.28 -12.24
N ASP A 88 10.76 -20.69 -11.76
CA ASP A 88 11.04 -20.61 -10.32
C ASP A 88 10.04 -19.67 -9.61
N LEU A 89 9.72 -18.52 -10.20
CA LEU A 89 8.69 -17.62 -9.67
C LEU A 89 7.32 -18.31 -9.57
N GLU A 90 6.88 -18.99 -10.63
CA GLU A 90 5.61 -19.72 -10.65
C GLU A 90 5.54 -20.81 -9.57
N LYS A 91 6.68 -21.39 -9.19
CA LYS A 91 6.79 -22.38 -8.11
C LYS A 91 6.83 -21.76 -6.72
N GLN A 92 7.43 -20.59 -6.56
CA GLN A 92 7.63 -19.95 -5.26
C GLN A 92 6.43 -19.09 -4.84
N ILE A 93 5.81 -18.37 -5.77
CA ILE A 93 4.71 -17.43 -5.51
C ILE A 93 3.56 -18.08 -4.73
N PRO A 94 3.03 -19.27 -5.10
CA PRO A 94 1.94 -19.89 -4.36
C PRO A 94 2.28 -20.16 -2.89
N LYS A 95 3.53 -20.56 -2.61
CA LYS A 95 4.01 -20.82 -1.24
C LYS A 95 4.10 -19.53 -0.42
N LEU A 96 4.53 -18.44 -1.04
CA LEU A 96 4.60 -17.12 -0.41
C LEU A 96 3.20 -16.56 -0.14
N MET A 97 2.27 -16.74 -1.08
CA MET A 97 0.87 -16.35 -0.92
C MET A 97 0.22 -17.09 0.26
N GLU A 98 0.44 -18.40 0.36
CA GLU A 98 -0.06 -19.21 1.48
C GLU A 98 0.51 -18.71 2.82
N LYS A 99 1.83 -18.50 2.89
CA LYS A 99 2.51 -18.00 4.10
C LYS A 99 2.01 -16.61 4.52
N ALA A 100 1.77 -15.73 3.56
CA ALA A 100 1.30 -14.37 3.79
C ALA A 100 -0.23 -14.26 3.90
N LYS A 101 -0.97 -15.37 3.70
CA LYS A 101 -2.44 -15.41 3.67
C LYS A 101 -3.04 -14.44 2.65
N VAL A 102 -2.41 -14.33 1.48
CA VAL A 102 -2.88 -13.48 0.38
C VAL A 102 -3.78 -14.32 -0.55
N PRO A 103 -5.06 -13.98 -0.71
CA PRO A 103 -6.01 -14.81 -1.47
C PRO A 103 -5.82 -14.72 -2.99
N GLY A 104 -5.34 -13.58 -3.49
CA GLY A 104 -5.16 -13.32 -4.91
C GLY A 104 -4.02 -12.34 -5.18
N LEU A 105 -3.33 -12.53 -6.29
CA LEU A 105 -2.15 -11.75 -6.67
C LEU A 105 -2.03 -11.69 -8.19
N SER A 106 -1.68 -10.54 -8.74
CA SER A 106 -1.32 -10.39 -10.16
C SER A 106 0.07 -9.78 -10.27
N ILE A 107 0.94 -10.38 -11.09
CA ILE A 107 2.31 -9.92 -11.31
C ILE A 107 2.54 -9.72 -12.80
N VAL A 108 3.26 -8.64 -13.12
CA VAL A 108 3.67 -8.29 -14.48
C VAL A 108 5.17 -7.99 -14.48
N ILE A 109 5.89 -8.53 -15.46
CA ILE A 109 7.29 -8.25 -15.73
C ILE A 109 7.37 -7.56 -17.09
N ILE A 110 8.01 -6.39 -17.12
CA ILE A 110 8.23 -5.58 -18.31
C ILE A 110 9.73 -5.54 -18.56
N LYS A 111 10.15 -5.86 -19.79
CA LYS A 111 11.55 -5.80 -20.24
C LYS A 111 11.60 -5.01 -21.54
N ASP A 112 12.56 -4.09 -21.67
CA ASP A 112 12.74 -3.25 -22.87
C ASP A 112 11.44 -2.56 -23.33
N ALA A 113 10.69 -2.01 -22.36
CA ALA A 113 9.38 -1.39 -22.55
C ALA A 113 8.30 -2.30 -23.18
N LYS A 114 8.51 -3.62 -23.18
CA LYS A 114 7.58 -4.63 -23.68
C LYS A 114 7.12 -5.53 -22.55
N LEU A 115 5.87 -5.98 -22.64
CA LEU A 115 5.33 -6.98 -21.74
C LEU A 115 6.08 -8.30 -21.94
N PHE A 116 6.86 -8.70 -20.93
CA PHE A 116 7.65 -9.92 -20.99
C PHE A 116 6.86 -11.11 -20.43
N TRP A 117 6.21 -10.93 -19.28
CA TRP A 117 5.40 -11.95 -18.65
C TRP A 117 4.33 -11.31 -17.77
N ARG A 118 3.15 -11.93 -17.68
CA ARG A 118 2.12 -11.57 -16.71
C ARG A 118 1.36 -12.81 -16.25
N ARG A 119 0.95 -12.83 -14.99
CA ARG A 119 0.18 -13.95 -14.44
C ARG A 119 -0.64 -13.52 -13.22
N GLY A 120 -1.89 -13.97 -13.20
CA GLY A 120 -2.75 -13.98 -12.03
C GLY A 120 -2.64 -15.29 -11.25
N PHE A 121 -2.68 -15.20 -9.93
CA PHE A 121 -2.64 -16.30 -8.97
C PHE A 121 -3.77 -16.17 -7.96
N GLY A 122 -4.34 -17.29 -7.54
CA GLY A 122 -5.39 -17.33 -6.52
C GLY A 122 -6.76 -16.86 -7.01
N ILE A 123 -7.55 -16.33 -6.09
CA ILE A 123 -8.94 -15.92 -6.32
C ILE A 123 -9.13 -14.44 -6.00
N LYS A 124 -10.02 -13.77 -6.73
CA LYS A 124 -10.36 -12.35 -6.51
C LYS A 124 -11.47 -12.14 -5.49
N ASP A 125 -12.27 -13.17 -5.22
CA ASP A 125 -13.41 -13.11 -4.31
C ASP A 125 -13.50 -14.39 -3.47
N SER A 126 -13.67 -14.26 -2.15
CA SER A 126 -13.74 -15.40 -1.22
C SER A 126 -15.06 -16.17 -1.26
N VAL A 127 -16.14 -15.52 -1.72
CA VAL A 127 -17.49 -16.08 -1.86
C VAL A 127 -17.63 -16.72 -3.24
N SER A 128 -17.41 -15.98 -4.32
CA SER A 128 -17.57 -16.51 -5.69
C SER A 128 -16.43 -17.43 -6.11
N LYS A 129 -15.27 -17.34 -5.44
CA LYS A 129 -14.04 -18.09 -5.74
C LYS A 129 -13.56 -17.92 -7.18
N GLU A 130 -13.94 -16.82 -7.82
CA GLU A 130 -13.49 -16.54 -9.17
C GLU A 130 -11.96 -16.35 -9.19
N PRO A 131 -11.27 -16.90 -10.19
CA PRO A 131 -9.82 -16.77 -10.28
C PRO A 131 -9.42 -15.33 -10.57
N VAL A 132 -8.21 -14.96 -10.14
CA VAL A 132 -7.56 -13.74 -10.64
C VAL A 132 -7.16 -13.95 -12.08
N ASP A 133 -7.71 -13.13 -12.97
CA ASP A 133 -7.36 -13.07 -14.39
C ASP A 133 -6.53 -11.81 -14.70
N ASN A 134 -6.21 -11.60 -15.98
CA ASN A 134 -5.43 -10.44 -16.41
C ASN A 134 -6.21 -9.11 -16.39
N ASP A 135 -7.54 -9.18 -16.29
CA ASP A 135 -8.45 -8.04 -16.32
C ASP A 135 -9.00 -7.71 -14.91
N THR A 136 -8.55 -8.45 -13.90
CA THR A 136 -8.93 -8.27 -12.51
C THR A 136 -8.40 -6.95 -11.98
N VAL A 137 -9.30 -6.11 -11.48
CA VAL A 137 -8.98 -4.79 -10.93
C VAL A 137 -8.67 -4.91 -9.43
N PHE A 138 -7.55 -4.32 -9.02
CA PHE A 138 -7.12 -4.24 -7.62
C PHE A 138 -7.17 -2.79 -7.13
N GLU A 139 -7.42 -2.60 -5.83
CA GLU A 139 -7.27 -1.30 -5.20
C GLU A 139 -5.79 -0.91 -5.10
N LEU A 140 -5.40 0.14 -5.82
CA LEU A 140 -4.00 0.57 -5.92
C LEU A 140 -3.50 1.31 -4.66
N ALA A 141 -4.37 1.72 -3.75
CA ALA A 141 -4.01 2.43 -2.51
C ALA A 141 -2.88 3.47 -2.69
N SER A 142 -1.73 3.29 -2.02
CA SER A 142 -0.62 4.24 -2.10
C SER A 142 0.20 4.17 -3.39
N VAL A 143 0.03 3.13 -4.21
CA VAL A 143 0.65 3.04 -5.54
C VAL A 143 0.15 4.20 -6.43
N SER A 144 -1.09 4.64 -6.23
CA SER A 144 -1.69 5.79 -6.93
C SER A 144 -0.88 7.09 -6.80
N LYS A 145 -0.06 7.25 -5.74
CA LYS A 145 0.81 8.43 -5.56
C LYS A 145 1.90 8.54 -6.63
N THR A 146 2.40 7.41 -7.12
CA THR A 146 3.45 7.39 -8.17
C THR A 146 2.89 7.91 -9.50
N VAL A 147 1.70 7.45 -9.87
CA VAL A 147 0.98 7.92 -11.06
C VAL A 147 0.62 9.39 -10.93
N PHE A 148 0.12 9.82 -9.76
CA PHE A 148 -0.16 11.22 -9.49
C PHE A 148 1.10 12.10 -9.61
N ALA A 149 2.21 11.69 -8.99
CA ALA A 149 3.48 12.42 -9.09
C ALA A 149 3.95 12.53 -10.55
N TYR A 150 3.86 11.46 -11.34
CA TYR A 150 4.18 11.51 -12.76
C TYR A 150 3.31 12.52 -13.52
N ALA A 151 2.00 12.53 -13.27
CA ALA A 151 1.09 13.50 -13.89
C ALA A 151 1.45 14.95 -13.51
N VAL A 152 1.76 15.22 -12.24
CA VAL A 152 2.21 16.54 -11.77
C VAL A 152 3.51 16.95 -12.45
N MET A 153 4.50 16.05 -12.54
CA MET A 153 5.76 16.34 -13.24
C MET A 153 5.55 16.66 -14.72
N LYS A 154 4.59 16.00 -15.39
CA LYS A 154 4.21 16.34 -16.77
C LYS A 154 3.56 17.72 -16.90
N LEU A 155 2.85 18.20 -15.89
CA LEU A 155 2.35 19.57 -15.86
C LEU A 155 3.48 20.58 -15.65
N CYS A 156 4.48 20.23 -14.85
CA CYS A 156 5.68 21.04 -14.68
C CYS A 156 6.51 21.14 -15.96
N GLU A 157 6.70 20.03 -16.68
CA GLU A 157 7.37 20.01 -17.99
C GLU A 157 6.65 20.90 -19.02
N LYS A 158 5.32 20.98 -18.96
CA LYS A 158 4.50 21.86 -19.80
C LYS A 158 4.45 23.32 -19.34
N GLY A 159 5.12 23.67 -18.24
CA GLY A 159 5.10 25.02 -17.66
C GLY A 159 3.78 25.44 -17.03
N VAL A 160 2.83 24.51 -16.83
CA VAL A 160 1.51 24.80 -16.23
C VAL A 160 1.63 25.01 -14.71
N MET A 161 2.58 24.34 -14.07
CA MET A 161 2.84 24.40 -12.63
C MET A 161 4.35 24.40 -12.37
N ASN A 162 4.79 24.96 -11.25
CA ASN A 162 6.19 24.90 -10.83
C ASN A 162 6.26 24.46 -9.36
N LEU A 163 7.13 23.50 -9.06
CA LEU A 163 7.31 22.93 -7.72
C LEU A 163 7.81 23.95 -6.68
N ASP A 164 8.56 24.96 -7.11
CA ASP A 164 9.08 26.03 -6.25
C ASP A 164 8.04 27.12 -5.98
N THR A 165 6.91 27.08 -6.69
CA THR A 165 5.83 28.05 -6.47
C THR A 165 5.07 27.67 -5.20
N PRO A 166 4.94 28.59 -4.23
CA PRO A 166 4.19 28.32 -3.01
C PRO A 166 2.76 27.86 -3.32
N LEU A 167 2.27 26.88 -2.56
CA LEU A 167 0.95 26.29 -2.78
C LEU A 167 -0.18 27.33 -2.71
N THR A 168 0.00 28.39 -1.92
CA THR A 168 -0.95 29.51 -1.79
C THR A 168 -1.23 30.25 -3.10
N LYS A 169 -0.34 30.13 -4.10
CA LYS A 169 -0.59 30.70 -5.45
C LYS A 169 -1.51 29.82 -6.31
N TYR A 170 -1.66 28.54 -5.96
CA TYR A 170 -2.52 27.59 -6.66
C TYR A 170 -3.84 27.35 -5.94
N THR A 171 -3.89 27.59 -4.62
CA THR A 171 -5.09 27.39 -3.81
C THR A 171 -5.58 28.70 -3.24
N TYR A 172 -6.89 28.92 -3.32
CA TYR A 172 -7.52 30.02 -2.61
C TYR A 172 -7.46 29.72 -1.10
N CYS A 173 -6.57 30.41 -0.38
CA CYS A 173 -6.45 30.33 1.07
C CYS A 173 -7.08 31.58 1.72
N PRO A 174 -8.35 31.54 2.18
CA PRO A 174 -9.00 32.70 2.79
C PRO A 174 -8.35 33.12 4.12
N SER A 175 -7.72 32.19 4.85
CA SER A 175 -6.99 32.50 6.08
C SER A 175 -5.61 33.13 5.86
N CYS A 176 -5.09 33.11 4.63
CA CYS A 176 -3.80 33.70 4.25
C CYS A 176 -3.96 35.14 3.73
N ALA A 177 -5.20 35.62 3.55
CA ALA A 177 -5.51 36.95 3.01
C ALA A 177 -5.60 38.05 4.10
N PHE A 178 -5.50 37.67 5.38
CA PHE A 178 -5.49 38.57 6.53
C PHE A 178 -4.15 38.45 7.26
N SER A 179 -3.07 38.95 6.66
CA SER A 179 -1.81 39.24 7.38
C SER A 179 -1.07 40.38 6.71
#